data_AF-A0A261C508-F1
#
_entry.id   AF-A0A261C508-F1
#
_cell.length_a   1.000
_cell.length_b   1.000
_cell.length_c   1.000
_cell.angle_alpha   90.00
_cell.angle_beta   90.00
_cell.angle_gamma   90.00
#
_symmetry.space_group_name_H-M   'P 1'
#
loop_
_entity.id
_entity.type
_entity.pdbx_description
1 polymer ?
#
loop_
_entity_poly.entity_id
_entity_poly.type
_entity_poly.pdbx_seq_one_letter_code
_entity_poly.pdbx_strand_id
1 'polypeptide(L)'
;MRTLLVLLFSALYCRSAVIEKCLTEQEYLAYTQPKPGELSRRRDLEWYNEERRLVAEKRQIANMHELKYDHGLEKDAKRIKTCEDLKHSYNFRLAQYFTEESELIWYAFSRKAPKSFDYNNFQDYFHPLQTAFIFCNLTIECNIPFQIWTKTTQMAINATIILGYRGTFSESDLKHGPPGSQCTRGKNKKGLCIAPPRSEMETSASKNIFGLSLHIANLTTAAESQTRNQVK
;
A
#
# COMPACT_ATOMS: atom_id res chain seq x y z
N MET A 1 -33.11 -11.55 -44.27
CA MET A 1 -31.81 -11.01 -43.83
C MET A 1 -31.90 -10.54 -42.37
N ARG A 2 -32.02 -11.50 -41.44
CA ARG A 2 -32.15 -11.26 -39.99
C ARG A 2 -31.34 -12.34 -39.26
N THR A 3 -30.06 -12.46 -39.59
CA THR A 3 -29.16 -13.45 -38.96
C THR A 3 -27.70 -13.07 -39.19
N LEU A 4 -27.36 -11.79 -38.99
CA LEU A 4 -25.98 -11.32 -39.07
C LEU A 4 -25.71 -10.22 -38.03
N LEU A 5 -26.22 -10.45 -36.82
CA LEU A 5 -26.12 -9.49 -35.72
C LEU A 5 -25.79 -10.18 -34.38
N VAL A 6 -24.97 -11.24 -34.36
CA VAL A 6 -24.53 -11.86 -33.09
C VAL A 6 -23.14 -12.51 -33.17
N LEU A 7 -22.20 -12.00 -33.98
CA LEU A 7 -20.82 -12.53 -34.04
C LEU A 7 -19.72 -11.45 -33.96
N LEU A 8 -20.04 -10.25 -33.48
CA LEU A 8 -19.03 -9.19 -33.24
C LEU A 8 -19.08 -8.58 -31.82
N PHE A 9 -19.75 -9.24 -30.87
CA PHE A 9 -19.78 -8.83 -29.46
C PHE A 9 -19.40 -9.97 -28.49
N SER A 10 -18.57 -10.92 -28.95
CA SER A 10 -17.98 -11.96 -28.10
C SER A 10 -16.44 -11.95 -28.12
N ALA A 11 -15.82 -10.83 -28.48
CA ALA A 11 -14.52 -10.45 -27.94
C ALA A 11 -14.71 -9.94 -26.50
N LEU A 12 -15.36 -10.75 -25.67
CA LEU A 12 -15.35 -10.62 -24.22
C LEU A 12 -13.91 -10.90 -23.78
N TYR A 13 -13.10 -9.86 -23.84
CA TYR A 13 -12.32 -9.41 -22.68
C TYR A 13 -11.62 -10.54 -21.89
N CYS A 14 -10.84 -11.38 -22.56
CA CYS A 14 -9.59 -11.82 -21.94
C CYS A 14 -8.64 -10.61 -21.96
N ARG A 15 -8.96 -9.55 -21.20
CA ARG A 15 -7.92 -8.62 -20.78
C ARG A 15 -6.96 -9.47 -19.96
N SER A 16 -5.76 -9.70 -20.46
CA SER A 16 -4.68 -10.28 -19.67
C SER A 16 -4.61 -9.53 -18.34
N ALA A 17 -4.55 -10.26 -17.22
CA ALA A 17 -4.43 -9.63 -15.92
C ALA A 17 -3.22 -8.70 -15.92
N VAL A 18 -3.37 -7.48 -15.37
CA VAL A 18 -2.26 -6.51 -15.38
C VAL A 18 -1.05 -6.99 -14.58
N ILE A 19 -1.26 -7.79 -13.53
CA ILE A 19 -0.19 -8.47 -12.80
C ILE A 19 0.27 -9.69 -13.59
N GLU A 20 1.49 -9.64 -14.13
CA GLU A 20 2.11 -10.76 -14.84
C GLU A 20 2.56 -11.83 -13.84
N LYS A 21 3.44 -11.42 -12.93
CA LYS A 21 4.09 -12.29 -11.95
C LYS A 21 4.54 -11.49 -10.75
N CYS A 22 4.20 -11.97 -9.55
CA CYS A 22 4.90 -11.52 -8.35
C CYS A 22 6.15 -12.36 -8.15
N LEU A 23 7.26 -11.72 -7.82
CA LEU A 23 8.52 -12.43 -7.61
C LEU A 23 8.47 -13.20 -6.29
N THR A 24 9.14 -14.34 -6.23
CA THR A 24 9.50 -14.95 -4.95
C THR A 24 10.55 -14.09 -4.25
N GLU A 25 10.82 -14.34 -2.97
CA GLU A 25 11.87 -13.62 -2.24
C GLU A 25 13.23 -13.82 -2.91
N GLN A 26 13.56 -15.05 -3.32
CA GLN A 26 14.82 -15.34 -4.01
C GLN A 26 14.92 -14.62 -5.36
N GLU A 27 13.83 -14.60 -6.13
CA GLU A 27 13.79 -13.89 -7.41
C GLU A 27 13.93 -12.37 -7.21
N TYR A 28 13.30 -11.80 -6.19
CA TYR A 28 13.42 -10.38 -5.87
C TYR A 28 14.83 -10.02 -5.38
N LEU A 29 15.45 -10.86 -4.55
CA LEU A 29 16.83 -10.69 -4.13
C LEU A 29 17.79 -10.72 -5.32
N ALA A 30 17.61 -11.65 -6.26
CA ALA A 30 18.39 -11.68 -7.49
C ALA A 30 18.15 -10.44 -8.37
N TYR A 31 16.89 -10.00 -8.49
CA TYR A 31 16.49 -8.81 -9.25
C TYR A 31 17.11 -7.51 -8.71
N THR A 32 17.34 -7.44 -7.40
CA THR A 32 17.85 -6.23 -6.73
C THR A 32 19.37 -6.18 -6.62
N GLN A 33 20.08 -7.29 -6.87
CA GLN A 33 21.53 -7.27 -6.94
C GLN A 33 22.04 -6.34 -8.04
N PRO A 34 23.16 -5.62 -7.81
CA PRO A 34 23.81 -4.85 -8.86
C PRO A 34 24.21 -5.77 -10.02
N LYS A 35 23.95 -5.36 -11.26
CA LYS A 35 24.48 -6.08 -12.42
C LYS A 35 25.99 -5.83 -12.53
N PRO A 36 26.75 -6.72 -13.21
CA PRO A 36 28.16 -6.47 -13.50
C PRO A 36 28.35 -5.08 -14.16
N GLY A 37 29.12 -4.20 -13.52
CA GLY A 37 29.36 -2.83 -13.98
C GLY A 37 28.40 -1.76 -13.43
N GLU A 38 27.34 -2.12 -12.71
CA GLU A 38 26.49 -1.17 -11.99
C GLU A 38 27.02 -0.91 -10.56
N LEU A 39 27.25 0.36 -10.22
CA LEU A 39 27.75 0.77 -8.90
C LEU A 39 26.64 0.88 -7.84
N SER A 40 25.37 1.05 -8.25
CA SER A 40 24.25 1.25 -7.34
C SER A 40 23.35 0.02 -7.28
N ARG A 41 23.13 -0.50 -6.06
CA ARG A 41 22.10 -1.52 -5.80
C ARG A 41 20.71 -0.90 -6.03
N ARG A 42 19.78 -1.67 -6.59
CA ARG A 42 18.36 -1.30 -6.60
C ARG A 42 17.84 -1.30 -5.16
N ARG A 43 16.78 -0.53 -4.87
CA ARG A 43 16.14 -0.52 -3.54
C ARG A 43 15.64 -1.93 -3.20
N ASP A 44 16.32 -2.61 -2.29
CA ASP A 44 15.95 -3.92 -1.75
C ASP A 44 15.13 -3.76 -0.46
N LEU A 45 14.68 -4.88 0.12
CA LEU A 45 13.90 -4.87 1.36
C LEU A 45 14.71 -4.29 2.54
N GLU A 46 16.03 -4.46 2.54
CA GLU A 46 16.90 -3.89 3.57
C GLU A 46 16.89 -2.36 3.50
N TRP A 47 16.97 -1.79 2.30
CA TRP A 47 16.84 -0.35 2.07
C TRP A 47 15.52 0.18 2.65
N TYR A 48 14.37 -0.43 2.32
CA TYR A 48 13.08 0.02 2.85
C TYR A 48 13.01 -0.02 4.38
N ASN A 49 13.58 -1.06 5.00
CA ASN A 49 13.63 -1.15 6.45
C ASN A 49 14.58 -0.11 7.08
N GLU A 50 15.71 0.19 6.44
CA GLU A 50 16.61 1.24 6.92
C GLU A 50 15.95 2.63 6.85
N GLU A 51 15.25 2.91 5.75
CA GLU A 51 14.48 4.16 5.60
C GLU A 51 13.39 4.28 6.68
N ARG A 52 12.67 3.19 6.97
CA ARG A 52 11.69 3.13 8.06
C ARG A 52 12.34 3.40 9.41
N ARG A 53 13.54 2.87 9.66
CA ARG A 53 14.30 3.11 10.89
C ARG A 53 14.68 4.58 11.03
N LEU A 54 15.26 5.16 9.98
CA LEU A 54 15.67 6.56 9.93
C LEU A 54 14.48 7.50 10.15
N VAL A 55 13.37 7.24 9.46
CA VAL A 55 12.16 8.06 9.59
C VAL A 55 11.54 7.92 10.98
N ALA A 56 11.51 6.71 11.56
CA ALA A 56 11.04 6.52 12.93
C ALA A 56 11.88 7.31 13.94
N GLU A 57 13.20 7.32 13.80
CA GLU A 57 14.13 8.08 14.62
C GLU A 57 13.90 9.59 14.48
N LYS A 58 13.84 10.10 13.25
CA LYS A 58 13.71 11.54 12.99
C LYS A 58 12.34 12.10 13.36
N ARG A 59 11.27 11.32 13.17
CA ARG A 59 9.88 11.74 13.42
C ARG A 59 9.31 11.25 14.75
N GLN A 60 10.11 10.53 15.54
CA GLN A 60 9.70 9.97 16.83
C GLN A 60 8.45 9.10 16.69
N ILE A 61 8.52 8.09 15.80
CA ILE A 61 7.47 7.10 15.58
C ILE A 61 7.78 5.87 16.44
N ALA A 62 6.98 5.68 17.49
CA ALA A 62 7.20 4.66 18.51
C ALA A 62 6.79 3.24 18.09
N ASN A 63 6.03 3.09 17.00
CA ASN A 63 5.40 1.82 16.58
C ASN A 63 5.73 1.40 15.14
N MET A 64 6.86 1.85 14.59
CA MET A 64 7.28 1.51 13.22
C MET A 64 7.69 0.03 13.13
N HIS A 65 6.93 -0.79 12.40
CA HIS A 65 7.27 -2.20 12.20
C HIS A 65 8.32 -2.40 11.12
N GLU A 66 9.02 -3.53 11.16
CA GLU A 66 9.77 -4.02 10.01
C GLU A 66 8.84 -4.50 8.89
N LEU A 67 9.25 -4.31 7.64
CA LEU A 67 8.67 -4.98 6.48
C LEU A 67 9.35 -6.33 6.28
N LYS A 68 8.55 -7.35 5.97
CA LYS A 68 9.01 -8.68 5.56
C LYS A 68 8.53 -8.98 4.15
N TYR A 69 9.34 -9.70 3.39
CA TYR A 69 8.89 -10.24 2.12
C TYR A 69 7.79 -11.28 2.37
N ASP A 70 6.64 -11.13 1.73
CA ASP A 70 5.53 -12.08 1.86
C ASP A 70 4.92 -12.35 0.49
N HIS A 71 5.36 -13.44 -0.13
CA HIS A 71 4.81 -13.90 -1.39
C HIS A 71 3.31 -14.25 -1.28
N GLY A 72 2.81 -14.43 -0.06
CA GLY A 72 1.39 -14.58 0.24
C GLY A 72 0.48 -13.47 -0.23
N LEU A 73 1.00 -12.26 -0.39
CA LEU A 73 0.28 -11.11 -0.93
C LEU A 73 -0.03 -11.26 -2.43
N GLU A 74 0.54 -12.25 -3.12
CA GLU A 74 0.23 -12.50 -4.54
C GLU A 74 -1.27 -12.73 -4.77
N LYS A 75 -1.98 -13.36 -3.80
CA LYS A 75 -3.44 -13.53 -3.87
C LYS A 75 -4.18 -12.18 -3.93
N ASP A 76 -3.65 -11.19 -3.22
CA ASP A 76 -4.19 -9.83 -3.18
C ASP A 76 -3.80 -9.07 -4.45
N ALA A 77 -2.57 -9.24 -4.93
CA ALA A 77 -2.08 -8.71 -6.20
C ALA A 77 -2.94 -9.15 -7.39
N LYS A 78 -3.25 -10.44 -7.47
CA LYS A 78 -4.05 -11.04 -8.56
C LYS A 78 -5.47 -10.49 -8.66
N ARG A 79 -5.96 -9.72 -7.68
CA ARG A 79 -7.24 -9.00 -7.77
C ARG A 79 -7.16 -7.74 -8.63
N ILE A 80 -5.98 -7.20 -8.85
CA ILE A 80 -5.73 -6.07 -9.74
C ILE A 80 -5.81 -6.61 -11.18
N LYS A 81 -6.85 -6.23 -11.92
CA LYS A 81 -7.10 -6.76 -13.27
C LYS A 81 -6.64 -5.80 -14.36
N THR A 82 -6.78 -4.51 -14.14
CA THR A 82 -6.42 -3.46 -15.09
C THR A 82 -5.55 -2.37 -14.46
N CYS A 83 -4.99 -1.46 -15.26
CA CYS A 83 -4.23 -0.33 -14.74
C CYS A 83 -5.10 0.57 -13.84
N GLU A 84 -6.42 0.65 -14.09
CA GLU A 84 -7.36 1.42 -13.26
C GLU A 84 -7.59 0.78 -11.87
N ASP A 85 -7.23 -0.49 -11.71
CA ASP A 85 -7.25 -1.20 -10.42
C ASP A 85 -5.97 -1.00 -9.61
N LEU A 86 -4.91 -0.41 -10.19
CA LEU A 86 -3.65 -0.09 -9.49
C LEU A 86 -3.84 1.10 -8.55
N LYS A 87 -4.55 0.85 -7.45
CA LYS A 87 -4.80 1.76 -6.34
C LYS A 87 -4.78 1.02 -5.02
N HIS A 88 -4.82 1.76 -3.92
CA HIS A 88 -5.02 1.15 -2.60
C HIS A 88 -6.32 0.34 -2.56
N SER A 89 -6.29 -0.75 -1.80
CA SER A 89 -7.44 -1.58 -1.49
C SER A 89 -7.72 -1.52 0.02
N TYR A 90 -8.69 -2.30 0.50
CA TYR A 90 -8.98 -2.42 1.92
C TYR A 90 -7.92 -3.26 2.67
N ASN A 91 -7.24 -4.17 1.98
CA ASN A 91 -6.25 -5.10 2.56
C ASN A 91 -4.80 -4.74 2.24
N PHE A 92 -4.56 -3.83 1.30
CA PHE A 92 -3.21 -3.49 0.87
C PHE A 92 -3.12 -2.06 0.37
N ARG A 93 -1.90 -1.53 0.41
CA ARG A 93 -1.52 -0.25 -0.21
C ARG A 93 -0.47 -0.51 -1.29
N LEU A 94 -0.31 0.43 -2.20
CA LEU A 94 0.68 0.37 -3.27
C LEU A 94 1.75 1.38 -2.96
N ALA A 95 3.03 0.99 -3.00
CA ALA A 95 4.13 1.89 -2.61
C ALA A 95 4.22 3.15 -3.48
N GLN A 96 3.77 3.07 -4.73
CA GLN A 96 3.85 4.15 -5.72
C GLN A 96 2.57 4.98 -5.85
N TYR A 97 1.52 4.68 -5.08
CA TYR A 97 0.21 5.32 -5.25
C TYR A 97 0.01 6.48 -4.28
N PHE A 98 -0.19 7.68 -4.80
CA PHE A 98 -0.37 8.88 -3.98
C PHE A 98 -1.83 9.10 -3.57
N THR A 99 -2.04 9.50 -2.31
CA THR A 99 -3.31 10.04 -1.82
C THR A 99 -3.09 11.30 -0.99
N GLU A 100 -3.84 12.37 -1.32
CA GLU A 100 -3.77 13.66 -0.60
C GLU A 100 -4.11 13.49 0.89
N GLU A 101 -5.10 12.65 1.21
CA GLU A 101 -5.46 12.33 2.60
C GLU A 101 -4.26 11.81 3.40
N SER A 102 -3.48 10.90 2.83
CA SER A 102 -2.30 10.32 3.50
C SER A 102 -1.20 11.35 3.68
N GLU A 103 -1.04 12.23 2.69
CA GLU A 103 -0.09 13.35 2.78
C GLU A 103 -0.47 14.31 3.90
N LEU A 104 -1.76 14.66 4.04
CA LEU A 104 -2.25 15.54 5.10
C LEU A 104 -2.07 14.93 6.49
N ILE A 105 -2.38 13.64 6.67
CA ILE A 105 -2.13 12.90 7.92
C ILE A 105 -0.64 12.95 8.27
N TRP A 106 0.22 12.63 7.30
CA TRP A 106 1.66 12.63 7.48
C TRP A 106 2.20 14.01 7.85
N TYR A 107 1.77 15.04 7.13
CA TYR A 107 2.13 16.42 7.37
C TYR A 107 1.72 16.85 8.78
N ALA A 108 0.48 16.59 9.18
CA ALA A 108 -0.06 16.96 10.49
C ALA A 108 0.74 16.36 11.65
N PHE A 109 1.11 15.08 11.55
CA PHE A 109 1.99 14.37 12.49
C PHE A 109 3.41 14.95 12.49
N SER A 110 3.90 15.30 11.31
CA SER A 110 5.28 15.71 11.05
C SER A 110 5.60 17.17 11.38
N ARG A 111 4.61 18.01 11.69
CA ARG A 111 4.79 19.47 11.92
C ARG A 111 5.87 19.83 12.95
N LYS A 112 6.12 18.94 13.92
CA LYS A 112 7.11 19.15 15.00
C LYS A 112 8.47 18.53 14.71
N ALA A 113 8.62 17.79 13.61
CA ALA A 113 9.89 17.17 13.24
C ALA A 113 10.89 18.22 12.70
N PRO A 114 12.20 18.01 12.85
CA PRO A 114 13.21 18.89 12.26
C PRO A 114 13.00 19.03 10.74
N LYS A 115 13.00 20.28 10.25
CA LYS A 115 12.80 20.59 8.81
C LYS A 115 13.96 20.16 7.90
N SER A 116 15.03 19.60 8.46
CA SER A 116 16.30 19.34 7.78
C SER A 116 16.35 18.01 7.01
N PHE A 117 15.22 17.46 6.56
CA PHE A 117 15.18 16.14 5.89
C PHE A 117 14.17 16.07 4.73
N ASP A 118 14.58 15.38 3.66
CA ASP A 118 13.94 15.28 2.33
C ASP A 118 12.70 14.35 2.27
N TYR A 119 12.22 13.85 3.42
CA TYR A 119 11.03 12.98 3.47
C TYR A 119 9.75 13.76 3.82
N ASN A 120 9.58 14.97 3.28
CA ASN A 120 8.35 15.72 3.52
C ASN A 120 7.14 15.00 2.93
N ASN A 121 7.32 14.32 1.80
CA ASN A 121 6.26 13.55 1.16
C ASN A 121 6.08 12.20 1.83
N PHE A 122 4.85 11.85 2.13
CA PHE A 122 4.50 10.52 2.56
C PHE A 122 4.77 9.50 1.45
N GLN A 123 5.26 8.33 1.84
CA GLN A 123 5.38 7.17 0.99
C GLN A 123 4.75 6.01 1.76
N ASP A 124 4.01 5.13 1.10
CA ASP A 124 3.25 4.09 1.82
C ASP A 124 4.12 3.10 2.58
N TYR A 125 5.38 2.93 2.17
CA TYR A 125 6.34 2.13 2.92
C TYR A 125 6.79 2.81 4.23
N PHE A 126 6.38 4.05 4.52
CA PHE A 126 6.51 4.70 5.84
C PHE A 126 5.30 4.50 6.75
N HIS A 127 4.24 3.83 6.29
CA HIS A 127 3.12 3.48 7.14
C HIS A 127 3.59 2.50 8.24
N PRO A 128 3.52 2.86 9.54
CA PRO A 128 4.15 2.11 10.63
C PRO A 128 3.57 0.72 10.86
N LEU A 129 2.30 0.52 10.51
CA LEU A 129 1.62 -0.79 10.60
C LEU A 129 1.65 -1.62 9.31
N GLN A 130 2.32 -1.17 8.24
CA GLN A 130 2.65 -2.07 7.13
C GLN A 130 3.79 -2.98 7.56
N THR A 131 3.68 -4.26 7.26
CA THR A 131 4.55 -5.32 7.77
C THR A 131 4.92 -6.34 6.72
N ALA A 132 4.17 -6.39 5.61
CA ALA A 132 4.38 -7.28 4.50
C ALA A 132 4.65 -6.50 3.21
N PHE A 133 5.49 -7.08 2.35
CA PHE A 133 5.98 -6.50 1.11
C PHE A 133 6.00 -7.57 0.02
N ILE A 134 5.54 -7.25 -1.18
CA ILE A 134 5.76 -8.08 -2.38
C ILE A 134 6.00 -7.20 -3.60
N PHE A 135 6.88 -7.66 -4.50
CA PHE A 135 7.14 -7.01 -5.78
C PHE A 135 6.49 -7.79 -6.92
N CYS A 136 5.81 -7.10 -7.82
CA CYS A 136 5.12 -7.72 -8.96
C CYS A 136 5.39 -6.98 -10.28
N ASN A 137 5.73 -7.74 -11.31
CA ASN A 137 5.82 -7.27 -12.69
C ASN A 137 4.41 -7.07 -13.28
N LEU A 138 4.29 -6.08 -14.15
CA LEU A 138 3.09 -5.81 -14.91
C LEU A 138 3.23 -6.34 -16.34
N THR A 139 2.16 -6.90 -16.89
CA THR A 139 2.13 -7.36 -18.30
C THR A 139 2.14 -6.19 -19.28
N ILE A 140 1.66 -5.02 -18.83
CA ILE A 140 1.61 -3.78 -19.61
C ILE A 140 2.15 -2.63 -18.77
N GLU A 141 2.64 -1.60 -19.43
CA GLU A 141 2.96 -0.34 -18.77
C GLU A 141 1.65 0.35 -18.32
N CYS A 142 1.61 0.78 -17.07
CA CYS A 142 0.51 1.55 -16.52
C CYS A 142 0.97 2.97 -16.19
N ASN A 143 0.17 3.96 -16.57
CA ASN A 143 0.37 5.34 -16.16
C ASN A 143 -0.38 5.59 -14.86
N ILE A 144 0.36 5.84 -13.79
CA ILE A 144 -0.21 6.15 -12.48
C ILE A 144 0.01 7.62 -12.13
N PRO A 145 -0.94 8.27 -11.43
CA PRO A 145 -0.75 9.61 -10.93
C PRO A 145 0.34 9.62 -9.85
N PHE A 146 1.34 10.48 -10.03
CA PHE A 146 2.44 10.68 -9.10
C PHE A 146 2.57 12.17 -8.81
N GLN A 147 2.76 12.53 -7.54
CA GLN A 147 2.97 13.92 -7.14
C GLN A 147 4.45 14.29 -7.17
N ILE A 148 4.75 15.37 -7.88
CA ILE A 148 6.04 16.05 -7.83
C ILE A 148 5.76 17.47 -7.37
N TRP A 149 6.10 17.76 -6.11
CA TRP A 149 5.78 19.04 -5.45
C TRP A 149 4.27 19.32 -5.45
N THR A 150 3.82 20.32 -6.22
CA THR A 150 2.41 20.72 -6.34
C THR A 150 1.77 20.28 -7.65
N LYS A 151 2.45 19.46 -8.46
CA LYS A 151 1.96 18.99 -9.76
C LYS A 151 1.76 17.48 -9.76
N THR A 152 0.54 17.08 -10.14
CA THR A 152 0.23 15.70 -10.52
C THR A 152 0.81 15.43 -11.91
N THR A 153 1.75 14.51 -12.02
CA THR A 153 2.24 13.97 -13.29
C THR A 153 1.77 12.52 -13.46
N GLN A 154 1.77 12.03 -14.70
CA GLN A 154 1.66 10.60 -14.96
C GLN A 154 3.06 9.98 -14.91
N MET A 155 3.20 8.88 -14.19
CA MET A 155 4.40 8.07 -14.15
C MET A 155 4.10 6.71 -14.75
N ALA A 156 4.84 6.36 -15.81
CA ALA A 156 4.83 5.03 -16.39
C ALA A 156 5.50 4.04 -15.44
N ILE A 157 4.78 2.95 -15.11
CA ILE A 157 5.30 1.84 -14.32
C ILE A 157 5.09 0.52 -15.05
N ASN A 158 6.08 -0.36 -14.96
CA ASN A 158 6.04 -1.75 -15.45
C ASN A 158 6.12 -2.77 -14.30
N ALA A 159 6.17 -2.29 -13.07
CA ALA A 159 6.17 -3.09 -11.86
C ALA A 159 5.55 -2.30 -10.72
N THR A 160 5.01 -2.99 -9.72
CA THR A 160 4.44 -2.39 -8.51
C THR A 160 4.90 -3.12 -7.25
N ILE A 161 4.85 -2.40 -6.13
CA ILE A 161 5.08 -2.96 -4.80
C ILE A 161 3.78 -2.89 -4.02
N ILE A 162 3.37 -4.02 -3.48
CA ILE A 162 2.18 -4.14 -2.64
C ILE A 162 2.62 -4.28 -1.19
N LEU A 163 1.99 -3.48 -0.33
CA LEU A 163 2.22 -3.41 1.10
C LEU A 163 0.98 -3.91 1.82
N GLY A 164 1.15 -4.88 2.72
CA GLY A 164 0.04 -5.50 3.44
C GLY A 164 0.29 -5.68 4.94
N TYR A 165 -0.71 -6.11 5.71
CA TYR A 165 -2.10 -6.44 5.30
C TYR A 165 -3.08 -5.32 5.68
N ARG A 166 -2.67 -4.05 5.54
CA ARG A 166 -3.53 -2.91 5.87
C ARG A 166 -3.75 -2.04 4.64
N GLY A 167 -5.01 -1.74 4.33
CA GLY A 167 -5.37 -0.82 3.24
C GLY A 167 -5.50 0.64 3.66
N THR A 168 -5.89 0.86 4.92
CA THR A 168 -6.17 2.18 5.48
C THR A 168 -4.94 2.81 6.10
N PHE A 169 -4.93 4.15 6.15
CA PHE A 169 -3.95 4.94 6.88
C PHE A 169 -4.70 6.05 7.62
N SER A 170 -4.42 6.22 8.91
CA SER A 170 -5.06 7.20 9.78
C SER A 170 -4.06 7.79 10.76
N GLU A 171 -4.39 8.94 11.34
CA GLU A 171 -3.58 9.55 12.41
C GLU A 171 -3.31 8.59 13.57
N SER A 172 -4.31 7.76 13.91
CA SER A 172 -4.21 6.80 15.01
C SER A 172 -3.15 5.71 14.78
N ASP A 173 -2.76 5.48 13.52
CA ASP A 173 -1.73 4.50 13.14
C ASP A 173 -0.33 5.00 13.48
N LEU A 174 -0.14 6.32 13.61
CA LEU A 174 1.13 6.94 13.98
C LEU A 174 1.18 7.17 15.50
N LYS A 175 2.10 6.50 16.18
CA LYS A 175 2.30 6.70 17.62
C LYS A 175 3.53 7.56 17.87
N HIS A 176 3.35 8.71 18.52
CA HIS A 176 4.47 9.52 18.97
C HIS A 176 5.20 8.87 20.14
N GLY A 177 6.53 8.95 20.13
CA GLY A 177 7.40 8.55 21.23
C GLY A 177 8.76 8.03 20.74
N PRO A 178 9.65 7.63 21.67
CA PRO A 178 10.93 7.06 21.31
C PRO A 178 10.77 5.85 20.37
N PRO A 179 11.61 5.72 19.33
CA PRO A 179 11.51 4.62 18.37
C PRO A 179 11.40 3.24 19.03
N GLY A 180 10.34 2.54 18.66
CA GLY A 180 10.03 1.21 19.15
C GLY A 180 9.60 1.13 20.63
N SER A 181 9.30 2.24 21.30
CA SER A 181 8.79 2.23 22.68
C SER A 181 7.37 1.70 22.80
N GLN A 182 6.65 1.56 21.68
CA GLN A 182 5.28 1.04 21.62
C GLN A 182 5.19 -0.25 20.77
N CYS A 183 6.29 -1.01 20.67
CA CYS A 183 6.25 -2.33 20.05
C CYS A 183 5.66 -3.37 21.01
N THR A 184 4.52 -3.94 20.66
CA THR A 184 3.85 -4.97 21.47
C THR A 184 4.60 -6.31 21.53
N ARG A 185 5.47 -6.57 20.54
CA ARG A 185 6.23 -7.82 20.38
C ARG A 185 7.75 -7.60 20.50
N GLY A 186 8.17 -6.48 21.08
CA GLY A 186 9.57 -6.10 21.13
C GLY A 186 10.11 -5.60 19.79
N LYS A 187 11.44 -5.43 19.74
CA LYS A 187 12.16 -4.79 18.64
C LYS A 187 13.16 -5.76 18.01
N ASN A 188 13.39 -5.61 16.71
CA ASN A 188 14.51 -6.27 16.05
C ASN A 188 15.85 -5.54 16.37
N LYS A 189 16.97 -6.07 15.89
CA LYS A 189 18.32 -5.50 16.12
C LYS A 189 18.49 -4.07 15.61
N LYS A 190 17.67 -3.64 14.64
CA LYS A 190 17.66 -2.29 14.07
C LYS A 190 16.68 -1.34 14.78
N GLY A 191 15.98 -1.79 15.82
CA GLY A 191 15.06 -0.98 16.61
C GLY A 191 13.64 -0.86 16.04
N LEU A 192 13.33 -1.57 14.96
CA LEU A 192 11.96 -1.63 14.40
C LEU A 192 11.12 -2.64 15.16
N CYS A 193 9.81 -2.42 15.24
CA CYS A 193 8.88 -3.38 15.83
C CYS A 193 8.86 -4.68 15.04
N ILE A 194 8.90 -5.81 15.75
CA ILE A 194 8.82 -7.13 15.13
C ILE A 194 7.41 -7.30 14.54
N ALA A 195 7.34 -7.60 13.25
CA ALA A 195 6.06 -7.83 12.56
C ALA A 195 5.30 -9.02 13.19
N PRO A 196 3.98 -8.89 13.43
CA PRO A 196 3.16 -9.99 13.92
C PRO A 196 3.09 -11.15 12.90
N PRO A 197 2.71 -12.36 13.34
CA PRO A 197 2.50 -13.48 12.44
C PRO A 197 1.45 -13.17 11.36
N ARG A 198 1.65 -13.72 10.16
CA ARG A 198 0.76 -13.51 9.01
C ARG A 198 -0.72 -13.76 9.31
N SER A 199 -1.05 -14.83 10.01
CA SER A 199 -2.43 -15.20 10.35
C SER A 199 -3.17 -14.10 11.14
N GLU A 200 -2.47 -13.43 12.06
CA GLU A 200 -3.03 -12.33 12.85
C GLU A 200 -3.23 -11.07 12.01
N MET A 201 -2.34 -10.83 11.05
CA MET A 201 -2.42 -9.67 10.14
C MET A 201 -3.61 -9.80 9.18
N GLU A 202 -3.78 -10.97 8.56
CA GLU A 202 -4.92 -11.26 7.68
C GLU A 202 -6.26 -11.16 8.43
N THR A 203 -6.30 -11.61 9.69
CA THR A 203 -7.48 -11.52 10.55
C THR A 203 -7.83 -10.06 10.87
N SER A 204 -6.82 -9.24 11.19
CA SER A 204 -7.02 -7.82 11.49
C SER A 204 -7.51 -7.04 10.28
N ALA A 205 -6.97 -7.36 9.09
CA ALA A 205 -7.44 -6.82 7.83
C ALA A 205 -8.91 -7.17 7.58
N SER A 206 -9.27 -8.44 7.78
CA SER A 206 -10.63 -8.94 7.62
C SER A 206 -11.63 -8.26 8.56
N LYS A 207 -11.26 -8.03 9.82
CA LYS A 207 -12.11 -7.32 10.79
C LYS A 207 -12.43 -5.89 10.35
N ASN A 208 -11.47 -5.20 9.73
CA ASN A 208 -11.70 -3.84 9.20
C ASN A 208 -12.73 -3.84 8.05
N ILE A 209 -12.76 -4.89 7.21
CA ILE A 209 -13.78 -5.04 6.17
C ILE A 209 -15.17 -5.12 6.79
N PHE A 210 -15.34 -5.99 7.78
CA PHE A 210 -16.63 -6.18 8.45
C PHE A 210 -17.10 -4.90 9.14
N GLY A 211 -16.18 -4.14 9.75
CA GLY A 211 -16.47 -2.83 10.33
C GLY A 211 -16.93 -1.80 9.29
N LEU A 212 -16.27 -1.72 8.13
CA LEU A 212 -16.69 -0.84 7.03
C LEU A 212 -18.06 -1.23 6.46
N SER A 213 -18.30 -2.52 6.23
CA SER A 213 -19.59 -3.01 5.72
C SER A 213 -20.75 -2.67 6.67
N LEU A 214 -20.54 -2.77 7.98
CA LEU A 214 -21.52 -2.36 8.99
C LEU A 214 -21.80 -0.85 8.95
N HIS A 215 -20.75 -0.03 8.74
CA HIS A 215 -20.88 1.42 8.67
C HIS A 215 -21.63 1.87 7.41
N ILE A 216 -21.37 1.25 6.26
CA ILE A 216 -22.09 1.52 5.00
C ILE A 216 -23.57 1.10 5.11
N ALA A 217 -23.88 -0.03 5.74
CA ALA A 217 -25.25 -0.45 6.01
C ALA A 217 -26.01 0.55 6.91
N ASN A 218 -25.34 1.13 7.91
CA ASN A 218 -25.93 2.16 8.76
C ASN A 218 -26.13 3.50 8.03
N LEU A 219 -25.23 3.88 7.12
CA LEU A 219 -25.39 5.10 6.32
C LEU A 219 -26.51 4.99 5.28
N THR A 220 -26.66 3.82 4.66
CA THR A 220 -27.74 3.56 3.70
C THR A 220 -29.11 3.54 4.37
N THR A 221 -29.24 2.89 5.52
CA THR A 221 -30.47 2.92 6.33
C THR A 221 -30.81 4.31 6.86
N ALA A 222 -29.82 5.12 7.24
CA ALA A 222 -30.03 6.51 7.64
C ALA A 222 -30.51 7.40 6.48
N ALA A 223 -29.95 7.22 5.28
CA ALA A 223 -30.37 7.94 4.08
C ALA A 223 -31.80 7.56 3.64
N GLU A 224 -32.17 6.29 3.76
CA GLU A 224 -33.54 5.80 3.48
C GLU A 224 -34.57 6.32 4.50
N SER A 225 -34.17 6.48 5.77
CA SER A 225 -35.00 7.09 6.81
C SER A 225 -35.25 8.58 6.57
N GLN A 226 -34.23 9.32 6.12
CA GLN A 226 -34.35 10.75 5.81
C GLN A 226 -35.20 11.01 4.57
N THR A 227 -35.11 10.18 3.52
CA THR A 227 -35.98 10.29 2.33
C THR A 227 -37.42 9.94 2.65
N ARG A 228 -37.69 9.00 3.56
CA ARG A 228 -39.06 8.63 3.96
C ARG A 228 -39.75 9.70 4.82
N ASN A 229 -39.00 10.55 5.53
CA ASN A 229 -39.52 11.64 6.35
C ASN A 229 -39.70 12.98 5.61
N GLN A 230 -39.27 13.10 4.34
CA GLN A 230 -39.54 14.28 3.50
C GLN A 230 -40.72 14.10 2.53
N VAL A 231 -41.39 12.94 2.57
CA VAL A 231 -42.56 12.62 1.72
C VAL A 231 -43.85 12.55 2.57
N LYS A 232 -43.89 13.22 3.72
CA LYS A 232 -45.09 13.39 4.56
C LYS A 232 -45.41 14.85 4.78
#